data_AF-A0A3A8EKB6-F1
#
_entry.id   AF-A0A3A8EKB6-F1
#
_cell.length_a   1.000
_cell.length_b   1.000
_cell.length_c   1.000
_cell.angle_alpha   90.00
_cell.angle_beta   90.00
_cell.angle_gamma   90.00
#
_symmetry.space_group_name_H-M   'P 1'
#
loop_
_entity.id
_entity.type
_entity.pdbx_description
1 polymer ?
#
loop_
_entity_poly.entity_id
_entity_poly.type
_entity_poly.pdbx_seq_one_letter_code
_entity_poly.pdbx_strand_id
1 'polypeptide(L)'
;MNELANPLELRGFEFIEFVSQDGELDDIFSTIGFTKVAKHKSKNVYLWRQGQINIILNYQPESSAAFFYKEHGPSACAMGFRTKDAAKAFHKAVELGAEPIYSKIGPMELNIPAIKGIGGSPIFLVDRDIYSSDFIFIEGQDPNPAGTGLNEIDHLTHNVYKGRMEYWANFYEKIFNFQEIRYFDIKGEYTGLTSKALTAPDGKIRIPLNEDSDKGNGQIAEFLNDFNGEGIQHIAFITDDLISTWDKLKALGAKFMTPPPNTYYDMLPERLPEHGEPTEELQKRGILLDGNTKNGEKRLLLQIFSENMLGPVFFEFIQRKDDDGFGEGNFKALFESIERDQIKRGVLDISNA
;
A
#
# COMPACT_ATOMS: atom_id res chain seq x y z
N MET A 1 -9.87 -6.24 -26.53
CA MET A 1 -10.23 -5.89 -25.15
C MET A 1 -11.20 -4.71 -25.24
N ASN A 2 -12.40 -4.82 -24.70
CA ASN A 2 -13.24 -3.63 -24.54
C ASN A 2 -12.51 -2.72 -23.55
N GLU A 3 -12.16 -1.50 -23.96
CA GLU A 3 -11.64 -0.50 -23.01
C GLU A 3 -12.70 -0.31 -21.92
N LEU A 4 -12.34 -0.67 -20.69
CA LEU A 4 -13.18 -0.39 -19.54
C LEU A 4 -13.40 1.12 -19.47
N ALA A 5 -14.64 1.55 -19.26
CA ALA A 5 -14.91 2.96 -19.07
C ALA A 5 -14.09 3.48 -17.88
N ASN A 6 -13.37 4.57 -18.06
CA ASN A 6 -12.63 5.26 -17.00
C ASN A 6 -13.33 6.59 -16.71
N PRO A 7 -14.45 6.59 -15.96
CA PRO A 7 -15.34 7.76 -15.83
C PRO A 7 -14.67 8.96 -15.14
N LEU A 8 -13.66 8.69 -14.31
CA LEU A 8 -12.88 9.71 -13.60
C LEU A 8 -11.53 9.97 -14.27
N GLU A 9 -11.27 9.40 -15.45
CA GLU A 9 -10.02 9.55 -16.22
C GLU A 9 -8.76 9.36 -15.36
N LEU A 10 -8.75 8.32 -14.51
CA LEU A 10 -7.66 7.95 -13.60
C LEU A 10 -6.34 7.64 -14.34
N ARG A 11 -5.22 7.93 -13.67
CA ARG A 11 -3.84 7.82 -14.20
C ARG A 11 -2.81 7.36 -13.16
N GLY A 12 -3.20 6.48 -12.24
CA GLY A 12 -2.33 5.96 -11.18
C GLY A 12 -2.42 6.74 -9.86
N PHE A 13 -1.67 6.28 -8.86
CA PHE A 13 -1.47 7.00 -7.60
C PHE A 13 -0.64 8.28 -7.82
N GLU A 14 -0.92 9.31 -7.03
CA GLU A 14 -0.15 10.56 -7.00
C GLU A 14 0.74 10.64 -5.75
N PHE A 15 0.15 10.44 -4.57
CA PHE A 15 0.84 10.43 -3.28
C PHE A 15 0.11 9.59 -2.24
N ILE A 16 0.80 9.25 -1.16
CA ILE A 16 0.18 8.83 0.10
C ILE A 16 0.59 9.83 1.18
N GLU A 17 -0.36 10.21 2.03
CA GLU A 17 -0.13 11.11 3.15
C GLU A 17 -0.13 10.32 4.46
N PHE A 18 0.86 10.59 5.31
CA PHE A 18 1.03 9.98 6.62
C PHE A 18 1.01 11.04 7.72
N VAL A 19 0.57 10.62 8.90
CA VAL A 19 0.53 11.45 10.10
C VAL A 19 1.16 10.72 11.28
N SER A 20 1.90 11.46 12.12
CA SER A 20 2.40 11.01 13.43
C SER A 20 2.73 12.20 14.32
N GLN A 21 3.42 11.99 15.44
CA GLN A 21 4.12 13.07 16.11
C GLN A 21 5.27 13.58 15.23
N ASP A 22 5.59 14.86 15.37
CA ASP A 22 6.59 15.53 14.54
C ASP A 22 7.96 14.84 14.65
N GLY A 23 8.52 14.47 13.50
CA GLY A 23 9.82 13.78 13.38
C GLY A 23 9.78 12.25 13.48
N GLU A 24 8.71 11.62 14.02
CA GLU A 24 8.69 10.15 14.21
C GLU A 24 8.76 9.37 12.88
N LEU A 25 8.18 9.93 11.81
CA LEU A 25 8.15 9.28 10.49
C LEU A 25 9.45 9.51 9.71
N ASP A 26 10.27 10.49 10.07
CA ASP A 26 11.48 10.85 9.32
C ASP A 26 12.46 9.67 9.28
N ASP A 27 12.72 9.06 10.44
CA ASP A 27 13.62 7.91 10.55
C ASP A 27 13.06 6.70 9.79
N ILE A 28 11.76 6.46 9.89
CA ILE A 28 11.08 5.35 9.22
C ILE A 28 11.24 5.47 7.70
N PHE A 29 10.87 6.60 7.11
CA PHE A 29 10.98 6.78 5.66
C PHE A 29 12.44 6.85 5.18
N SER A 30 13.36 7.33 6.01
CA SER A 30 14.80 7.26 5.73
C SER A 30 15.31 5.82 5.66
N THR A 31 14.86 4.93 6.56
CA THR A 31 15.27 3.51 6.55
C THR A 31 14.78 2.74 5.33
N ILE A 32 13.73 3.22 4.67
CA ILE A 32 13.22 2.65 3.40
C ILE A 32 13.63 3.47 2.17
N GLY A 33 14.61 4.36 2.31
CA GLY A 33 15.31 5.00 1.18
C GLY A 33 14.69 6.28 0.65
N PHE A 34 13.66 6.82 1.31
CA PHE A 34 13.10 8.10 0.92
C PHE A 34 13.97 9.25 1.41
N THR A 35 13.91 10.37 0.70
CA THR A 35 14.62 11.60 1.07
C THR A 35 13.63 12.75 1.21
N LYS A 36 13.79 13.55 2.28
CA LYS A 36 13.07 14.81 2.47
C LYS A 36 13.56 15.83 1.43
N VAL A 37 12.69 16.22 0.51
CA VAL A 37 13.05 17.11 -0.62
C VAL A 37 12.45 18.51 -0.52
N ALA A 38 11.35 18.68 0.20
CA ALA A 38 10.69 19.98 0.31
C ALA A 38 9.88 20.13 1.60
N LYS A 39 9.64 21.38 2.01
CA LYS A 39 8.74 21.76 3.10
C LYS A 39 7.59 22.59 2.56
N HIS A 40 6.37 22.36 3.04
CA HIS A 40 5.21 23.16 2.66
C HIS A 40 5.42 24.64 3.05
N LYS A 41 4.93 25.57 2.23
CA LYS A 41 5.15 27.02 2.40
C LYS A 41 4.66 27.59 3.74
N SER A 42 3.54 27.06 4.23
CA SER A 42 2.79 27.58 5.39
C SER A 42 2.48 26.56 6.49
N LYS A 43 2.65 25.26 6.24
CA LYS A 43 2.19 24.17 7.12
C LYS A 43 3.38 23.35 7.62
N ASN A 44 3.20 22.65 8.74
CA ASN A 44 4.16 21.65 9.19
C ASN A 44 4.00 20.34 8.41
N VAL A 45 4.29 20.41 7.11
CA VAL A 45 4.12 19.32 6.15
C VAL A 45 5.39 19.21 5.30
N TYR A 46 5.85 18.00 5.07
CA TYR A 46 7.09 17.72 4.33
C TYR A 46 6.83 16.77 3.17
N LEU A 47 7.48 17.05 2.04
CA LEU A 47 7.48 16.17 0.87
C LEU A 47 8.72 15.29 0.91
N TRP A 48 8.49 13.99 0.86
CA TRP A 48 9.50 12.95 0.75
C TRP A 48 9.36 12.23 -0.57
N ARG A 49 10.49 11.94 -1.22
CA ARG A 49 10.51 11.30 -2.54
C ARG A 49 11.49 10.15 -2.61
N GLN A 50 11.15 9.23 -3.50
CA GLN A 50 12.02 8.19 -4.03
C GLN A 50 11.46 7.75 -5.39
N GLY A 51 12.26 7.84 -6.45
CA GLY A 51 11.77 7.60 -7.80
C GLY A 51 10.61 8.54 -8.13
N GLN A 52 9.46 8.00 -8.54
CA GLN A 52 8.22 8.75 -8.79
C GLN A 52 7.25 8.72 -7.61
N ILE A 53 7.64 8.13 -6.47
CA ILE A 53 6.79 8.03 -5.28
C ILE A 53 6.87 9.33 -4.51
N ASN A 54 5.71 9.93 -4.24
CA ASN A 54 5.57 11.07 -3.36
C ASN A 54 4.90 10.64 -2.05
N ILE A 55 5.58 10.89 -0.94
CA ILE A 55 5.06 10.70 0.41
C ILE A 55 4.94 12.07 1.07
N ILE A 56 3.75 12.39 1.57
CA ILE A 56 3.50 13.61 2.32
C ILE A 56 3.50 13.25 3.80
N LEU A 57 4.40 13.83 4.58
CA LEU A 57 4.39 13.70 6.04
C LEU A 57 3.73 14.94 6.62
N ASN A 58 2.56 14.76 7.21
CA ASN A 58 1.75 15.85 7.74
C ASN A 58 1.81 15.84 9.27
N TYR A 59 2.45 16.87 9.83
CA TYR A 59 2.55 17.13 11.27
C TYR A 59 1.80 18.41 11.67
N GLN A 60 0.89 18.89 10.82
CA GLN A 60 0.17 20.13 11.04
C GLN A 60 -0.81 19.97 12.21
N PRO A 61 -0.66 20.73 13.31
CA PRO A 61 -1.62 20.69 14.42
C PRO A 61 -2.98 21.25 14.00
N GLU A 62 -4.02 20.86 14.73
CA GLU A 62 -5.41 21.33 14.53
C GLU A 62 -5.94 21.12 13.09
N SER A 63 -5.46 20.06 12.44
CA SER A 63 -5.84 19.67 11.08
C SER A 63 -6.62 18.35 11.07
N SER A 64 -7.27 18.03 9.95
CA SER A 64 -7.91 16.72 9.74
C SER A 64 -6.94 15.56 9.97
N ALA A 65 -5.68 15.69 9.52
CA ALA A 65 -4.64 14.69 9.77
C ALA A 65 -4.38 14.55 11.29
N ALA A 66 -4.25 15.65 12.03
CA ALA A 66 -4.06 15.60 13.48
C ALA A 66 -5.26 14.97 14.23
N PHE A 67 -6.49 15.11 13.73
CA PHE A 67 -7.64 14.39 14.27
C PHE A 67 -7.58 12.89 13.93
N PHE A 68 -7.22 12.54 12.71
CA PHE A 68 -7.02 11.15 12.28
C PHE A 68 -5.95 10.44 13.14
N TYR A 69 -4.83 11.13 13.43
CA TYR A 69 -3.79 10.62 14.33
C TYR A 69 -4.28 10.35 15.74
N LYS A 70 -5.17 11.20 16.29
CA LYS A 70 -5.74 10.97 17.63
C LYS A 70 -6.62 9.73 17.68
N GLU A 71 -7.21 9.35 16.55
CA GLU A 71 -8.10 8.19 16.45
C GLU A 71 -7.33 6.90 16.15
N HIS A 72 -6.36 6.96 15.23
CA HIS A 72 -5.71 5.77 14.66
C HIS A 72 -4.22 5.64 14.99
N GLY A 73 -3.61 6.65 15.63
CA GLY A 73 -2.15 6.70 15.83
C GLY A 73 -1.36 6.93 14.54
N PRO A 74 -0.04 6.62 14.54
CA PRO A 74 0.82 6.77 13.36
C PRO A 74 0.29 5.94 12.18
N SER A 75 -0.07 6.59 11.07
CA SER A 75 -0.84 5.93 10.01
C SER A 75 -0.81 6.67 8.68
N ALA A 76 -1.21 5.97 7.61
CA ALA A 76 -1.58 6.58 6.34
C ALA A 76 -2.97 7.22 6.47
N CYS A 77 -3.05 8.54 6.38
CA CYS A 77 -4.27 9.30 6.66
C CYS A 77 -4.96 9.86 5.41
N ALA A 78 -4.32 9.81 4.24
CA ALA A 78 -4.94 10.15 2.96
C ALA A 78 -4.21 9.51 1.78
N MET A 79 -4.89 9.46 0.63
CA MET A 79 -4.30 9.04 -0.64
C MET A 79 -4.66 10.01 -1.77
N GLY A 80 -3.78 10.18 -2.73
CA GLY A 80 -4.01 10.97 -3.94
C GLY A 80 -4.08 10.08 -5.18
N PHE A 81 -5.12 10.26 -6.00
CA PHE A 81 -5.24 9.64 -7.31
C PHE A 81 -5.05 10.69 -8.40
N ARG A 82 -4.20 10.38 -9.38
CA ARG A 82 -4.03 11.21 -10.55
C ARG A 82 -5.23 11.04 -11.48
N THR A 83 -5.73 12.15 -12.00
CA THR A 83 -6.79 12.22 -13.00
C THR A 83 -6.40 13.23 -14.08
N LYS A 84 -7.12 13.24 -15.21
CA LYS A 84 -6.93 14.24 -16.25
C LYS A 84 -7.51 15.61 -15.90
N ASP A 85 -8.62 15.66 -15.16
CA ASP A 85 -9.35 16.89 -14.83
C ASP A 85 -10.02 16.71 -13.45
N ALA A 86 -9.42 17.30 -12.42
CA ALA A 86 -9.79 17.05 -11.04
C ALA A 86 -11.20 17.57 -10.72
N ALA A 87 -11.60 18.69 -11.32
CA ALA A 87 -12.93 19.27 -11.12
C ALA A 87 -14.02 18.37 -11.73
N LYS A 88 -13.82 17.90 -12.96
CA LYS A 88 -14.78 16.96 -13.59
C LYS A 88 -14.84 15.63 -12.85
N ALA A 89 -13.68 15.07 -12.48
CA ALA A 89 -13.62 13.82 -11.74
C ALA A 89 -14.33 13.94 -10.39
N PHE A 90 -14.13 15.06 -9.67
CA PHE A 90 -14.81 15.33 -8.40
C PHE A 90 -16.34 15.46 -8.59
N HIS A 91 -16.80 16.27 -9.55
CA HIS A 91 -18.23 16.40 -9.82
C HIS A 91 -18.86 15.06 -10.19
N LYS A 92 -18.17 14.25 -11.00
CA LYS A 92 -18.67 12.92 -11.38
C LYS A 92 -18.70 11.96 -10.19
N ALA A 93 -17.68 11.97 -9.34
CA ALA A 93 -17.64 11.15 -8.12
C ALA A 93 -18.84 11.46 -7.21
N VAL A 94 -19.12 12.74 -6.98
CA VAL A 94 -20.26 13.18 -6.15
C VAL A 94 -21.60 12.80 -6.80
N GLU A 95 -21.73 12.93 -8.12
CA GLU A 95 -22.92 12.46 -8.86
C GLU A 95 -23.17 10.96 -8.67
N LEU A 96 -22.09 10.17 -8.60
CA LEU A 96 -22.13 8.72 -8.37
C LEU A 96 -22.34 8.36 -6.88
N GLY A 97 -22.39 9.35 -5.99
CA GLY A 97 -22.72 9.19 -4.57
C GLY A 97 -21.53 9.22 -3.62
N ALA A 98 -20.35 9.70 -4.07
CA ALA A 98 -19.24 9.97 -3.17
C ALA A 98 -19.55 11.12 -2.20
N GLU A 99 -19.12 11.00 -0.95
CA GLU A 99 -19.22 12.07 0.04
C GLU A 99 -18.06 13.08 -0.16
N PRO A 100 -18.32 14.35 -0.46
CA PRO A 100 -17.27 15.34 -0.67
C PRO A 100 -16.61 15.75 0.65
N ILE A 101 -15.29 15.98 0.62
CA ILE A 101 -14.53 16.58 1.72
C ILE A 101 -14.19 18.03 1.36
N TYR A 102 -14.58 18.96 2.23
CA TYR A 102 -14.26 20.38 2.08
C TYR A 102 -13.21 20.80 3.12
N SER A 103 -11.98 21.02 2.66
CA SER A 103 -10.88 21.46 3.51
C SER A 103 -10.81 22.99 3.61
N LYS A 104 -10.32 23.52 4.74
CA LYS A 104 -9.95 24.93 4.86
C LYS A 104 -8.61 25.15 4.15
N ILE A 105 -8.58 26.11 3.22
CA ILE A 105 -7.42 26.40 2.37
C ILE A 105 -6.75 27.68 2.87
N GLY A 106 -5.43 27.66 3.03
CA GLY A 106 -4.66 28.85 3.36
C GLY A 106 -4.54 29.81 2.18
N PRO A 107 -4.16 31.08 2.40
CA PRO A 107 -3.90 32.01 1.31
C PRO A 107 -2.85 31.45 0.35
N MET A 108 -3.13 31.47 -0.96
CA MET A 108 -2.24 31.01 -2.04
C MET A 108 -1.93 29.50 -2.07
N GLU A 109 -2.66 28.67 -1.31
CA GLU A 109 -2.60 27.21 -1.41
C GLU A 109 -3.55 26.69 -2.50
N LEU A 110 -3.19 25.59 -3.16
CA LEU A 110 -4.08 24.96 -4.13
C LEU A 110 -5.32 24.34 -3.46
N ASN A 111 -6.47 24.51 -4.10
CA ASN A 111 -7.69 23.79 -3.75
C ASN A 111 -7.70 22.42 -4.45
N ILE A 112 -7.24 21.39 -3.76
CA ILE A 112 -7.27 20.02 -4.28
C ILE A 112 -8.60 19.36 -3.83
N PRO A 113 -9.49 19.00 -4.78
CA PRO A 113 -10.76 18.36 -4.41
C PRO A 113 -10.52 16.96 -3.85
N ALA A 114 -11.32 16.60 -2.84
CA ALA A 114 -11.23 15.29 -2.21
C ALA A 114 -12.62 14.72 -1.90
N ILE A 115 -12.72 13.39 -1.93
CA ILE A 115 -13.88 12.65 -1.45
C ILE A 115 -13.48 11.78 -0.26
N LYS A 116 -14.45 11.35 0.53
CA LYS A 116 -14.23 10.46 1.67
C LYS A 116 -14.00 9.02 1.22
N GLY A 117 -12.92 8.41 1.70
CA GLY A 117 -12.52 7.03 1.48
C GLY A 117 -12.46 6.22 2.77
N ILE A 118 -11.62 5.18 2.77
CA ILE A 118 -11.46 4.19 3.84
C ILE A 118 -11.24 4.85 5.21
N GLY A 119 -11.96 4.42 6.25
CA GLY A 119 -11.83 4.99 7.59
C GLY A 119 -12.10 6.49 7.69
N GLY A 120 -12.73 7.11 6.68
CA GLY A 120 -12.89 8.56 6.62
C GLY A 120 -11.69 9.33 6.05
N SER A 121 -10.62 8.63 5.65
CA SER A 121 -9.44 9.23 5.01
C SER A 121 -9.81 9.90 3.68
N PRO A 122 -9.22 11.06 3.33
CA PRO A 122 -9.46 11.68 2.04
C PRO A 122 -8.82 10.91 0.87
N ILE A 123 -9.58 10.82 -0.23
CA ILE A 123 -9.06 10.50 -1.56
C ILE A 123 -9.02 11.80 -2.37
N PHE A 124 -7.83 12.34 -2.55
CA PHE A 124 -7.59 13.55 -3.35
C PHE A 124 -7.56 13.23 -4.84
N LEU A 125 -8.17 14.09 -5.66
CA LEU A 125 -8.13 13.98 -7.12
C LEU A 125 -7.19 15.06 -7.68
N VAL A 126 -6.10 14.63 -8.31
CA VAL A 126 -4.99 15.51 -8.70
C VAL A 126 -4.79 15.50 -10.22
N ASP A 127 -4.77 16.68 -10.84
CA ASP A 127 -4.65 16.86 -12.29
C ASP A 127 -3.45 17.72 -12.72
N ARG A 128 -2.63 18.16 -11.76
CA ARG A 128 -1.50 19.07 -11.98
C ARG A 128 -0.39 18.83 -10.96
N ASP A 129 0.78 19.42 -11.20
CA ASP A 129 1.85 19.46 -10.20
C ASP A 129 1.45 20.37 -9.03
N ILE A 130 1.17 19.74 -7.89
CA ILE A 130 0.83 20.41 -6.63
C ILE A 130 2.08 20.80 -5.82
N TYR A 131 3.24 20.20 -6.13
CA TYR A 131 4.44 20.32 -5.31
C TYR A 131 5.17 21.64 -5.54
N SER A 132 5.39 22.03 -6.80
CA SER A 132 6.04 23.31 -7.12
C SER A 132 5.22 24.53 -6.64
N SER A 133 3.90 24.36 -6.53
CA SER A 133 2.98 25.40 -6.09
C SER A 133 2.92 25.54 -4.58
N ASP A 134 2.91 24.45 -3.82
CA ASP A 134 2.64 24.50 -2.37
C ASP A 134 3.89 24.27 -1.50
N PHE A 135 5.00 23.81 -2.07
CA PHE A 135 6.23 23.50 -1.34
C PHE A 135 7.41 24.39 -1.73
N ILE A 136 8.38 24.48 -0.82
CA ILE A 136 9.71 25.07 -1.00
C ILE A 136 10.71 23.92 -0.97
N PHE A 137 11.37 23.67 -2.09
CA PHE A 137 12.42 22.64 -2.18
C PHE A 137 13.64 23.01 -1.36
N ILE A 138 14.22 22.02 -0.69
CA ILE A 138 15.37 22.19 0.21
C ILE A 138 16.63 22.38 -0.65
N GLU A 139 17.34 23.48 -0.42
CA GLU A 139 18.59 23.78 -1.13
C GLU A 139 19.64 22.68 -0.90
N GLY A 140 20.29 22.26 -1.99
CA GLY A 140 21.31 21.20 -1.96
C GLY A 140 20.76 19.77 -1.97
N GLN A 141 19.45 19.58 -1.82
CA GLN A 141 18.81 18.27 -1.96
C GLN A 141 18.40 18.01 -3.41
N ASP A 142 18.62 16.78 -3.89
CA ASP A 142 18.09 16.33 -5.17
C ASP A 142 16.55 16.28 -5.07
N PRO A 143 15.80 17.00 -5.93
CA PRO A 143 14.35 16.96 -5.94
C PRO A 143 13.76 15.64 -6.46
N ASN A 144 14.56 14.78 -7.11
CA ASN A 144 14.14 13.49 -7.67
C ASN A 144 15.12 12.34 -7.28
N PRO A 145 15.29 12.07 -5.99
CA PRO A 145 16.27 11.11 -5.48
C PRO A 145 15.92 9.68 -5.91
N ALA A 146 16.93 8.92 -6.37
CA ALA A 146 16.75 7.52 -6.76
C ALA A 146 16.56 6.55 -5.56
N GLY A 147 17.04 6.93 -4.38
CA GLY A 147 16.93 6.13 -3.16
C GLY A 147 17.50 4.71 -3.29
N THR A 148 16.73 3.71 -2.86
CA THR A 148 17.04 2.28 -2.96
C THR A 148 16.55 1.63 -4.26
N GLY A 149 16.04 2.42 -5.22
CA GLY A 149 15.54 1.94 -6.51
C GLY A 149 14.05 1.63 -6.53
N LEU A 150 13.28 2.13 -5.56
CA LEU A 150 11.82 2.09 -5.62
C LEU A 150 11.31 3.13 -6.62
N ASN A 151 10.39 2.73 -7.49
CA ASN A 151 9.97 3.52 -8.65
C ASN A 151 8.59 4.15 -8.46
N GLU A 152 7.56 3.35 -8.17
CA GLU A 152 6.15 3.75 -8.11
C GLU A 152 5.41 3.01 -6.98
N ILE A 153 4.22 3.49 -6.62
CA ILE A 153 3.29 2.74 -5.75
C ILE A 153 2.61 1.68 -6.61
N ASP A 154 2.78 0.41 -6.27
CA ASP A 154 2.19 -0.71 -7.01
C ASP A 154 0.73 -0.93 -6.62
N HIS A 155 0.48 -1.00 -5.31
CA HIS A 155 -0.84 -1.19 -4.73
C HIS A 155 -0.82 -0.81 -3.24
N LEU A 156 -1.99 -0.75 -2.64
CA LEU A 156 -2.17 -0.65 -1.19
C LEU A 156 -3.41 -1.44 -0.78
N THR A 157 -3.46 -1.94 0.46
CA THR A 157 -4.59 -2.76 0.92
C THR A 157 -5.55 -1.98 1.78
N HIS A 158 -6.77 -2.51 1.94
CA HIS A 158 -7.69 -2.07 2.99
C HIS A 158 -8.10 -3.27 3.84
N ASN A 159 -7.87 -3.17 5.14
CA ASN A 159 -8.46 -4.09 6.11
C ASN A 159 -9.80 -3.50 6.56
N VAL A 160 -10.86 -4.29 6.42
CA VAL A 160 -12.23 -3.86 6.64
C VAL A 160 -12.92 -4.77 7.64
N TYR A 161 -13.94 -4.24 8.33
CA TYR A 161 -14.72 -5.08 9.24
C TYR A 161 -15.45 -6.18 8.46
N LYS A 162 -15.66 -7.31 9.12
CA LYS A 162 -16.40 -8.43 8.54
C LYS A 162 -17.75 -8.00 7.97
N GLY A 163 -18.00 -8.37 6.72
CA GLY A 163 -19.21 -8.00 5.96
C GLY A 163 -19.13 -6.64 5.27
N ARG A 164 -18.02 -5.90 5.42
CA ARG A 164 -17.80 -4.60 4.75
C ARG A 164 -16.92 -4.70 3.52
N MET A 165 -16.37 -5.86 3.18
CA MET A 165 -15.66 -6.06 1.92
C MET A 165 -16.55 -5.72 0.71
N GLU A 166 -17.81 -6.15 0.73
CA GLU A 166 -18.76 -5.84 -0.34
C GLU A 166 -19.15 -4.35 -0.37
N TYR A 167 -19.22 -3.69 0.78
CA TYR A 167 -19.45 -2.25 0.85
C TYR A 167 -18.34 -1.48 0.14
N TRP A 168 -17.08 -1.81 0.42
CA TRP A 168 -15.92 -1.13 -0.17
C TRP A 168 -15.71 -1.52 -1.64
N ALA A 169 -16.02 -2.76 -2.04
CA ALA A 169 -16.02 -3.15 -3.44
C ALA A 169 -17.03 -2.31 -4.23
N ASN A 170 -18.27 -2.22 -3.77
CA ASN A 170 -19.30 -1.38 -4.40
C ASN A 170 -18.93 0.11 -4.44
N PHE A 171 -18.23 0.63 -3.41
CA PHE A 171 -17.72 2.01 -3.42
C PHE A 171 -16.77 2.25 -4.60
N TYR A 172 -15.75 1.39 -4.76
CA TYR A 172 -14.76 1.54 -5.82
C TYR A 172 -15.32 1.23 -7.23
N GLU A 173 -16.19 0.21 -7.34
CA GLU A 173 -16.88 -0.12 -8.58
C GLU A 173 -17.80 1.02 -9.03
N LYS A 174 -18.65 1.53 -8.14
CA LYS A 174 -19.65 2.54 -8.51
C LYS A 174 -19.02 3.89 -8.86
N ILE A 175 -18.04 4.34 -8.08
CA ILE A 175 -17.46 5.69 -8.21
C ILE A 175 -16.39 5.72 -9.29
N PHE A 176 -15.51 4.72 -9.32
CA PHE A 176 -14.31 4.72 -10.15
C PHE A 176 -14.32 3.68 -11.27
N ASN A 177 -15.32 2.80 -11.31
CA ASN A 177 -15.41 1.66 -12.23
C ASN A 177 -14.26 0.66 -12.08
N PHE A 178 -13.78 0.46 -10.84
CA PHE A 178 -12.84 -0.63 -10.53
C PHE A 178 -13.49 -1.97 -10.87
N GLN A 179 -12.67 -2.97 -11.17
CA GLN A 179 -13.13 -4.34 -11.44
C GLN A 179 -12.50 -5.30 -10.43
N GLU A 180 -13.29 -6.24 -9.93
CA GLU A 180 -12.79 -7.40 -9.22
C GLU A 180 -12.04 -8.31 -10.21
N ILE A 181 -10.71 -8.40 -10.07
CA ILE A 181 -9.88 -9.21 -10.96
C ILE A 181 -9.58 -10.60 -10.38
N ARG A 182 -9.66 -10.74 -9.04
CA ARG A 182 -9.40 -11.99 -8.34
C ARG A 182 -10.02 -11.98 -6.95
N TYR A 183 -10.50 -13.15 -6.54
CA TYR A 183 -10.97 -13.45 -5.20
C TYR A 183 -10.06 -14.50 -4.55
N PHE A 184 -9.80 -14.35 -3.26
CA PHE A 184 -8.98 -15.27 -2.47
C PHE A 184 -9.72 -15.69 -1.19
N ASP A 185 -9.69 -17.00 -0.89
CA ASP A 185 -10.07 -17.57 0.41
C ASP A 185 -8.82 -18.24 1.00
N ILE A 186 -8.14 -17.53 1.90
CA ILE A 186 -6.85 -17.93 2.46
C ILE A 186 -7.05 -18.54 3.84
N LYS A 187 -6.49 -19.73 4.03
CA LYS A 187 -6.53 -20.47 5.30
C LYS A 187 -5.10 -20.75 5.74
N GLY A 188 -4.73 -20.19 6.89
CA GLY A 188 -3.54 -20.62 7.62
C GLY A 188 -3.81 -21.86 8.44
N GLU A 189 -2.95 -22.09 9.43
CA GLU A 189 -3.07 -23.24 10.31
C GLU A 189 -4.22 -23.05 11.31
N TYR A 190 -4.35 -21.85 11.87
CA TYR A 190 -5.31 -21.55 12.93
C TYR A 190 -6.40 -20.58 12.47
N THR A 191 -6.04 -19.59 11.64
CA THR A 191 -6.89 -18.50 11.20
C THR A 191 -7.06 -18.48 9.68
N GLY A 192 -7.84 -17.53 9.16
CA GLY A 192 -8.03 -17.36 7.72
C GLY A 192 -8.62 -15.99 7.40
N LEU A 193 -8.51 -15.57 6.13
CA LEU A 193 -9.08 -14.33 5.63
C LEU A 193 -9.65 -14.51 4.23
N THR A 194 -10.51 -13.59 3.84
CA THR A 194 -11.01 -13.43 2.48
C THR A 194 -10.47 -12.14 1.89
N SER A 195 -10.08 -12.16 0.62
CA SER A 195 -9.61 -10.96 -0.09
C SER A 195 -10.23 -10.80 -1.47
N LYS A 196 -10.63 -9.57 -1.82
CA LYS A 196 -11.04 -9.16 -3.17
C LYS A 196 -10.01 -8.19 -3.74
N ALA A 197 -9.31 -8.59 -4.81
CA ALA A 197 -8.37 -7.73 -5.51
C ALA A 197 -9.11 -6.86 -6.53
N LEU A 198 -9.19 -5.55 -6.25
CA LEU A 198 -9.80 -4.58 -7.15
C LEU A 198 -8.73 -3.86 -7.98
N THR A 199 -9.00 -3.66 -9.27
CA THR A 199 -8.13 -2.90 -10.17
C THR A 199 -8.92 -1.79 -10.86
N ALA A 200 -8.36 -0.59 -10.85
CA ALA A 200 -8.90 0.56 -11.55
C ALA A 200 -8.87 0.36 -13.08
N PRO A 201 -9.74 1.04 -13.84
CA PRO A 201 -9.77 0.94 -15.30
C PRO A 201 -8.49 1.48 -15.98
N ASP A 202 -7.61 2.16 -15.25
CA ASP A 202 -6.30 2.59 -15.75
C ASP A 202 -5.22 1.50 -15.69
N GLY A 203 -5.51 0.35 -15.04
CA GLY A 203 -4.57 -0.76 -14.86
C GLY A 203 -3.41 -0.46 -13.91
N LYS A 204 -3.44 0.69 -13.21
CA LYS A 204 -2.36 1.16 -12.33
C LYS A 204 -2.74 1.10 -10.86
N ILE A 205 -3.93 1.59 -10.51
CA ILE A 205 -4.38 1.58 -9.12
C ILE A 205 -4.96 0.21 -8.80
N ARG A 206 -4.39 -0.48 -7.81
CA ARG A 206 -4.89 -1.76 -7.29
C ARG A 206 -5.11 -1.66 -5.79
N ILE A 207 -6.26 -2.15 -5.32
CA ILE A 207 -6.63 -2.11 -3.90
C ILE A 207 -7.24 -3.46 -3.50
N PRO A 208 -6.46 -4.38 -2.91
CA PRO A 208 -7.01 -5.56 -2.27
C PRO A 208 -7.77 -5.18 -1.00
N LEU A 209 -9.00 -5.68 -0.88
CA LEU A 209 -9.85 -5.55 0.29
C LEU A 209 -9.80 -6.85 1.10
N ASN A 210 -9.46 -6.78 2.38
CA ASN A 210 -9.31 -7.94 3.24
C ASN A 210 -10.30 -7.88 4.41
N GLU A 211 -10.99 -8.99 4.67
CA GLU A 211 -11.76 -9.20 5.90
C GLU A 211 -11.45 -10.57 6.51
N ASP A 212 -11.59 -10.67 7.84
CA ASP A 212 -11.36 -11.94 8.54
C ASP A 212 -12.38 -13.01 8.14
N SER A 213 -11.94 -14.27 8.14
CA SER A 213 -12.81 -15.43 7.95
C SER A 213 -13.77 -15.64 9.14
N ASP A 214 -14.71 -16.58 8.98
CA ASP A 214 -15.67 -16.92 10.03
C ASP A 214 -15.07 -17.40 11.35
N LYS A 215 -13.82 -17.90 11.33
CA LYS A 215 -13.11 -18.33 12.54
C LYS A 215 -12.81 -17.17 13.51
N GLY A 216 -12.73 -15.93 13.00
CA GLY A 216 -12.42 -14.74 13.79
C GLY A 216 -11.01 -14.74 14.40
N ASN A 217 -10.67 -13.68 15.14
CA ASN A 217 -9.39 -13.49 15.84
C ASN A 217 -8.13 -13.63 14.96
N GLY A 218 -8.27 -13.36 13.65
CA GLY A 218 -7.16 -13.39 12.71
C GLY A 218 -6.35 -12.11 12.73
N GLN A 219 -5.39 -12.03 11.81
CA GLN A 219 -4.58 -10.83 11.60
C GLN A 219 -5.40 -9.60 11.19
N ILE A 220 -6.57 -9.77 10.57
CA ILE A 220 -7.42 -8.62 10.21
C ILE A 220 -8.09 -8.05 11.46
N ALA A 221 -8.60 -8.89 12.36
CA ALA A 221 -9.12 -8.44 13.65
C ALA A 221 -8.06 -7.75 14.51
N GLU A 222 -6.83 -8.27 14.56
CA GLU A 222 -5.72 -7.59 15.25
C GLU A 222 -5.47 -6.20 14.66
N PHE A 223 -5.36 -6.09 13.33
CA PHE A 223 -5.21 -4.79 12.68
C PHE A 223 -6.34 -3.83 13.04
N LEU A 224 -7.60 -4.26 12.94
CA LEU A 224 -8.76 -3.40 13.19
C LEU A 224 -8.80 -2.90 14.65
N ASN A 225 -8.35 -3.74 15.59
CA ASN A 225 -8.21 -3.38 17.00
C ASN A 225 -7.08 -2.36 17.21
N ASP A 226 -5.89 -2.66 16.69
CA ASP A 226 -4.69 -1.86 16.93
C ASP A 226 -4.73 -0.52 16.18
N PHE A 227 -5.30 -0.51 14.98
CA PHE A 227 -5.55 0.69 14.18
C PHE A 227 -6.79 1.47 14.64
N ASN A 228 -7.60 0.87 15.53
CA ASN A 228 -8.87 1.43 15.98
C ASN A 228 -9.82 1.79 14.82
N GLY A 229 -9.94 0.91 13.82
CA GLY A 229 -10.79 1.16 12.65
C GLY A 229 -10.37 0.40 11.39
N GLU A 230 -11.09 0.67 10.31
CA GLU A 230 -10.71 0.24 8.96
C GLU A 230 -9.65 1.19 8.39
N GLY A 231 -8.69 0.65 7.63
CA GLY A 231 -7.58 1.45 7.16
C GLY A 231 -6.68 0.73 6.20
N ILE A 232 -5.59 1.42 5.83
CA ILE A 232 -4.56 0.89 4.94
C ILE A 232 -3.60 0.06 5.78
N GLN A 233 -3.53 -1.25 5.53
CA GLN A 233 -2.62 -2.14 6.26
C GLN A 233 -1.22 -2.11 5.67
N HIS A 234 -1.11 -2.19 4.34
CA HIS A 234 0.19 -2.12 3.70
C HIS A 234 0.19 -1.34 2.40
N ILE A 235 1.37 -0.84 2.05
CA ILE A 235 1.64 -0.11 0.81
C ILE A 235 2.81 -0.82 0.12
N ALA A 236 2.62 -1.15 -1.15
CA ALA A 236 3.61 -1.82 -1.98
C ALA A 236 4.32 -0.85 -2.92
N PHE A 237 5.64 -0.94 -2.99
CA PHE A 237 6.48 -0.15 -3.87
C PHE A 237 7.17 -1.04 -4.90
N ILE A 238 7.03 -0.69 -6.18
CA ILE A 238 7.62 -1.47 -7.27
C ILE A 238 9.10 -1.12 -7.49
N THR A 239 9.91 -2.13 -7.79
CA THR A 239 11.32 -2.03 -8.19
C THR A 239 11.62 -2.96 -9.38
N ASP A 240 12.60 -2.57 -10.19
CA ASP A 240 13.08 -3.38 -11.33
C ASP A 240 14.13 -4.42 -10.91
N ASP A 241 14.68 -4.33 -9.69
CA ASP A 241 15.67 -5.28 -9.14
C ASP A 241 15.47 -5.42 -7.63
N LEU A 242 14.63 -6.38 -7.23
CA LEU A 242 14.29 -6.58 -5.82
C LEU A 242 15.48 -7.06 -4.99
N ILE A 243 16.43 -7.80 -5.57
CA ILE A 243 17.61 -8.28 -4.86
C ILE A 243 18.50 -7.09 -4.49
N SER A 244 18.80 -6.22 -5.46
CA SER A 244 19.58 -5.00 -5.21
C SER A 244 18.87 -4.04 -4.27
N THR A 245 17.56 -3.84 -4.45
CA THR A 245 16.75 -3.00 -3.56
C THR A 245 16.75 -3.54 -2.13
N TRP A 246 16.60 -4.85 -1.93
CA TRP A 246 16.66 -5.46 -0.60
C TRP A 246 18.02 -5.22 0.07
N ASP A 247 19.13 -5.39 -0.65
CA ASP A 247 20.48 -5.18 -0.11
C ASP A 247 20.67 -3.73 0.38
N LYS A 248 20.16 -2.76 -0.39
CA LYS A 248 20.22 -1.33 -0.02
C LYS A 248 19.30 -1.02 1.16
N LEU A 249 18.07 -1.53 1.17
CA LEU A 249 17.13 -1.37 2.29
C LEU A 249 17.71 -1.95 3.59
N LYS A 250 18.34 -3.13 3.51
CA LYS A 250 19.04 -3.74 4.65
C LYS A 250 20.20 -2.89 5.15
N ALA A 251 20.99 -2.30 4.25
CA ALA A 251 22.08 -1.41 4.63
C ALA A 251 21.58 -0.15 5.36
N LEU A 252 20.36 0.31 5.06
CA LEU A 252 19.69 1.42 5.75
C LEU A 252 18.97 1.01 7.05
N GLY A 253 18.99 -0.27 7.41
CA GLY A 253 18.43 -0.77 8.67
C GLY A 253 16.99 -1.27 8.60
N ALA A 254 16.42 -1.43 7.40
CA ALA A 254 15.06 -1.98 7.25
C ALA A 254 14.94 -3.39 7.84
N LYS A 255 13.86 -3.62 8.59
CA LYS A 255 13.50 -4.93 9.14
C LYS A 255 12.44 -5.58 8.28
N PHE A 256 12.57 -6.88 8.06
CA PHE A 256 11.68 -7.66 7.21
C PHE A 256 11.10 -8.81 8.01
N MET A 257 9.93 -9.27 7.60
CA MET A 257 9.27 -10.41 8.21
C MET A 257 10.15 -11.66 8.23
N THR A 258 9.83 -12.59 9.12
CA THR A 258 10.55 -13.87 9.21
C THR A 258 10.40 -14.63 7.89
N PRO A 259 11.49 -15.10 7.27
CA PRO A 259 11.42 -15.81 6.00
C PRO A 259 10.58 -17.09 6.12
N PRO A 260 10.01 -17.60 5.00
CA PRO A 260 9.39 -18.91 4.99
C PRO A 260 10.43 -20.01 5.27
N PRO A 261 10.00 -21.21 5.71
CA PRO A 261 10.92 -22.33 5.93
C PRO A 261 11.63 -22.75 4.64
N ASN A 262 12.79 -23.40 4.76
CA ASN A 262 13.57 -23.89 3.60
C ASN A 262 12.74 -24.72 2.62
N THR A 263 11.79 -25.51 3.14
CA THR A 263 10.87 -26.33 2.34
C THR A 263 10.06 -25.53 1.32
N TYR A 264 9.77 -24.24 1.59
CA TYR A 264 9.13 -23.35 0.61
C TYR A 264 9.97 -23.21 -0.67
N TYR A 265 11.29 -23.02 -0.51
CA TYR A 265 12.23 -22.83 -1.62
C TYR A 265 12.51 -24.15 -2.35
N ASP A 266 12.59 -25.25 -1.61
CA ASP A 266 12.75 -26.60 -2.17
C ASP A 266 11.59 -26.98 -3.12
N MET A 267 10.40 -26.45 -2.88
CA MET A 267 9.19 -26.68 -3.69
C MET A 267 9.06 -25.77 -4.93
N LEU A 268 9.88 -24.72 -5.07
CA LEU A 268 9.76 -23.76 -6.17
C LEU A 268 9.94 -24.42 -7.56
N PRO A 269 10.93 -25.33 -7.79
CA PRO A 269 11.08 -25.96 -9.10
C PRO A 269 9.88 -26.81 -9.53
N GLU A 270 9.14 -27.38 -8.58
CA GLU A 270 7.92 -28.14 -8.86
C GLU A 270 6.72 -27.22 -9.13
N ARG A 271 6.56 -26.17 -8.31
CA ARG A 271 5.46 -25.20 -8.44
C ARG A 271 5.60 -24.32 -9.69
N LEU A 272 6.82 -23.90 -10.00
CA LEU A 272 7.17 -23.02 -11.11
C LEU A 272 8.35 -23.62 -11.89
N PRO A 273 8.12 -24.68 -12.69
CA PRO A 273 9.16 -25.29 -13.50
C PRO A 273 9.88 -24.26 -14.36
N GLU A 274 11.21 -24.33 -14.38
CA GLU A 274 12.08 -23.45 -15.17
C GLU A 274 11.88 -21.95 -14.92
N HIS A 275 11.46 -21.53 -13.72
CA HIS A 275 11.24 -20.11 -13.39
C HIS A 275 12.47 -19.22 -13.68
N GLY A 276 13.69 -19.74 -13.51
CA GLY A 276 14.93 -19.05 -13.92
C GLY A 276 15.43 -17.96 -12.96
N GLU A 277 14.77 -17.79 -11.83
CA GLU A 277 15.23 -16.91 -10.75
C GLU A 277 16.32 -17.59 -9.89
N PRO A 278 17.26 -16.85 -9.29
CA PRO A 278 18.32 -17.42 -8.46
C PRO A 278 17.78 -17.82 -7.08
N THR A 279 17.21 -19.02 -6.95
CA THR A 279 16.54 -19.51 -5.73
C THR A 279 17.38 -19.35 -4.45
N GLU A 280 18.69 -19.63 -4.50
CA GLU A 280 19.57 -19.46 -3.35
C GLU A 280 19.65 -18.00 -2.87
N GLU A 281 19.65 -17.03 -3.80
CA GLU A 281 19.69 -15.61 -3.46
C GLU A 281 18.35 -15.11 -2.93
N LEU A 282 17.23 -15.66 -3.43
CA LEU A 282 15.90 -15.40 -2.88
C LEU A 282 15.79 -15.94 -1.46
N GLN A 283 16.24 -17.17 -1.22
CA GLN A 283 16.21 -17.83 0.08
C GLN A 283 17.02 -17.08 1.14
N LYS A 284 18.25 -16.64 0.82
CA LYS A 284 19.08 -15.85 1.73
C LYS A 284 18.40 -14.57 2.22
N ARG A 285 17.51 -14.00 1.41
CA ARG A 285 16.83 -12.73 1.67
C ARG A 285 15.41 -12.89 2.19
N GLY A 286 14.85 -14.10 2.14
CA GLY A 286 13.45 -14.34 2.47
C GLY A 286 12.48 -13.86 1.40
N ILE A 287 12.94 -13.66 0.15
CA ILE A 287 12.09 -13.18 -0.95
C ILE A 287 11.16 -14.32 -1.39
N LEU A 288 9.89 -13.99 -1.58
CA LEU A 288 8.87 -14.90 -2.07
C LEU A 288 8.81 -14.86 -3.59
N LEU A 289 8.54 -16.00 -4.22
CA LEU A 289 8.38 -16.15 -5.66
C LEU A 289 7.06 -16.87 -5.97
N ASP A 290 6.25 -16.25 -6.82
CA ASP A 290 5.03 -16.83 -7.35
C ASP A 290 4.83 -16.47 -8.82
N GLY A 291 3.74 -16.97 -9.41
CA GLY A 291 3.31 -16.61 -10.75
C GLY A 291 2.92 -17.84 -11.58
N ASN A 292 3.29 -17.84 -12.85
CA ASN A 292 2.99 -18.91 -13.79
C ASN A 292 4.14 -19.11 -14.78
N THR A 293 4.57 -20.36 -14.96
CA THR A 293 5.56 -20.76 -15.97
C THR A 293 5.02 -21.73 -17.01
N LYS A 294 3.71 -22.01 -16.98
CA LYS A 294 3.06 -22.94 -17.91
C LYS A 294 2.99 -22.34 -19.31
N ASN A 295 3.00 -23.22 -20.31
CA ASN A 295 2.87 -22.88 -21.73
C ASN A 295 4.02 -22.00 -22.30
N GLY A 296 5.18 -21.96 -21.64
CA GLY A 296 6.35 -21.22 -22.11
C GLY A 296 6.28 -19.70 -21.91
N GLU A 297 5.18 -19.18 -21.35
CA GLU A 297 5.07 -17.78 -20.91
C GLU A 297 5.40 -17.72 -19.42
N LYS A 298 6.51 -17.07 -19.08
CA LYS A 298 6.90 -16.85 -17.68
C LYS A 298 6.34 -15.52 -17.22
N ARG A 299 5.46 -15.58 -16.23
CA ARG A 299 4.95 -14.42 -15.50
C ARG A 299 5.30 -14.66 -14.05
N LEU A 300 6.18 -13.85 -13.48
CA LEU A 300 6.71 -14.07 -12.14
C LEU A 300 6.48 -12.84 -11.29
N LEU A 301 6.27 -13.08 -10.01
CA LEU A 301 6.03 -12.07 -9.00
C LEU A 301 6.96 -12.32 -7.82
N LEU A 302 7.85 -11.37 -7.57
CA LEU A 302 8.75 -11.39 -6.43
C LEU A 302 8.27 -10.40 -5.39
N GLN A 303 8.14 -10.83 -4.13
CA GLN A 303 7.60 -10.01 -3.06
C GLN A 303 8.40 -10.20 -1.77
N ILE A 304 8.54 -9.13 -1.00
CA ILE A 304 9.04 -9.18 0.37
C ILE A 304 8.43 -8.07 1.23
N PHE A 305 8.25 -8.34 2.51
CA PHE A 305 7.47 -7.51 3.42
C PHE A 305 8.32 -7.04 4.59
N SER A 306 8.19 -5.76 4.94
CA SER A 306 8.78 -5.23 6.17
C SER A 306 8.09 -5.81 7.40
N GLU A 307 8.74 -5.74 8.56
CA GLU A 307 7.98 -5.78 9.83
C GLU A 307 7.04 -4.57 9.91
N ASN A 308 6.11 -4.56 10.87
CA ASN A 308 5.30 -3.38 11.16
C ASN A 308 6.23 -2.19 11.48
N MET A 309 6.05 -1.09 10.76
CA MET A 309 6.87 0.12 10.92
C MET A 309 6.06 1.28 11.52
N LEU A 310 4.73 1.30 11.34
CA LEU A 310 3.86 2.39 11.73
C LEU A 310 2.58 1.85 12.39
N GLY A 311 2.63 1.66 13.71
CA GLY A 311 1.55 0.92 14.40
C GLY A 311 1.40 -0.47 13.77
N PRO A 312 0.21 -0.86 13.28
CA PRO A 312 0.00 -2.14 12.59
C PRO A 312 0.29 -2.09 11.07
N VAL A 313 0.82 -0.97 10.54
CA VAL A 313 1.11 -0.78 9.11
C VAL A 313 2.53 -1.23 8.76
N PHE A 314 2.65 -1.96 7.64
CA PHE A 314 3.92 -2.41 7.07
C PHE A 314 4.03 -2.06 5.58
N PHE A 315 5.20 -2.29 4.99
CA PHE A 315 5.49 -2.00 3.59
C PHE A 315 5.85 -3.27 2.83
N GLU A 316 5.50 -3.28 1.55
CA GLU A 316 5.86 -4.33 0.60
C GLU A 316 6.81 -3.77 -0.44
N PHE A 317 7.79 -4.58 -0.83
CA PHE A 317 8.68 -4.31 -1.96
C PHE A 317 8.48 -5.40 -2.99
N ILE A 318 8.09 -5.01 -4.20
CA ILE A 318 7.58 -5.92 -5.23
C ILE A 318 8.33 -5.72 -6.54
N GLN A 319 8.60 -6.82 -7.23
CA GLN A 319 9.08 -6.81 -8.61
C GLN A 319 8.16 -7.69 -9.45
N ARG A 320 7.55 -7.09 -10.47
CA ARG A 320 6.72 -7.77 -11.47
C ARG A 320 7.58 -8.12 -12.68
N LYS A 321 7.57 -9.40 -13.06
CA LYS A 321 8.15 -9.89 -14.33
C LYS A 321 7.01 -10.46 -15.17
N ASP A 322 6.33 -9.58 -15.89
CA ASP A 322 5.17 -9.89 -16.74
C ASP A 322 3.93 -10.46 -16.01
N ASP A 323 3.86 -10.34 -14.68
CA ASP A 323 2.66 -10.68 -13.88
C ASP A 323 1.99 -9.41 -13.32
N ASP A 324 0.83 -9.05 -13.87
CA ASP A 324 0.02 -7.90 -13.44
C ASP A 324 -0.97 -8.22 -12.30
N GLY A 325 -1.02 -9.47 -11.85
CA GLY A 325 -1.96 -9.99 -10.87
C GLY A 325 -1.43 -9.99 -9.43
N PHE A 326 -1.98 -10.90 -8.63
CA PHE A 326 -1.55 -11.17 -7.25
C PHE A 326 -1.26 -12.66 -7.13
N GLY A 327 -0.11 -13.02 -6.55
CA GLY A 327 0.30 -14.42 -6.34
C GLY A 327 -0.40 -15.03 -5.13
N GLU A 328 -1.18 -16.09 -5.33
CA GLU A 328 -1.90 -16.80 -4.26
C GLU A 328 -0.96 -17.51 -3.28
N GLY A 329 0.12 -18.10 -3.81
CA GLY A 329 1.16 -18.74 -3.01
C GLY A 329 1.97 -17.73 -2.21
N ASN A 330 2.26 -16.56 -2.77
CA ASN A 330 2.90 -15.47 -2.01
C ASN A 330 1.97 -14.94 -0.91
N PHE A 331 0.68 -14.76 -1.22
CA PHE A 331 -0.31 -14.33 -0.23
C PHE A 331 -0.39 -15.33 0.92
N LYS A 332 -0.46 -16.63 0.63
CA LYS A 332 -0.48 -17.67 1.67
C LYS A 332 0.80 -17.67 2.51
N ALA A 333 1.96 -17.53 1.90
CA ALA A 333 3.24 -17.48 2.62
C ALA A 333 3.36 -16.24 3.52
N LEU A 334 2.88 -15.07 3.06
CA LEU A 334 2.74 -13.87 3.89
C LEU A 334 1.81 -14.12 5.07
N PHE A 335 0.63 -14.69 4.81
CA PHE A 335 -0.38 -14.97 5.83
C PHE A 335 0.19 -15.85 6.95
N GLU A 336 0.82 -16.96 6.60
CA GLU A 336 1.45 -17.88 7.55
C GLU A 336 2.61 -17.22 8.31
N SER A 337 3.33 -16.29 7.68
CA SER A 337 4.40 -15.52 8.35
C SER A 337 3.84 -14.61 9.45
N ILE A 338 2.75 -13.89 9.16
CA ILE A 338 2.09 -13.02 10.13
C ILE A 338 1.46 -13.86 11.25
N GLU A 339 0.81 -14.98 10.93
CA GLU A 339 0.23 -15.89 11.92
C GLU A 339 1.28 -16.43 12.90
N ARG A 340 2.46 -16.83 12.40
CA ARG A 340 3.60 -17.24 13.27
C ARG A 340 4.06 -16.12 14.19
N ASP A 341 4.07 -14.88 13.70
CA ASP A 341 4.43 -13.71 14.51
C ASP A 341 3.39 -13.43 15.60
N GLN A 342 2.09 -13.53 15.30
CA GLN A 342 1.01 -13.40 16.28
C GLN A 342 1.14 -14.42 17.42
N ILE A 343 1.45 -15.68 17.09
CA ILE A 343 1.70 -16.75 18.07
C ILE A 343 2.92 -16.40 18.93
N LYS A 344 4.02 -15.97 18.29
CA LYS A 344 5.26 -15.59 18.97
C LYS A 344 5.07 -14.42 19.94
N ARG A 345 4.22 -13.45 19.59
CA ARG A 345 3.86 -12.30 20.44
C ARG A 345 2.80 -12.64 21.49
N GLY A 346 2.17 -13.80 21.41
CA GLY A 346 1.10 -14.23 22.32
C GLY A 346 -0.25 -13.54 22.03
N VAL A 347 -0.42 -12.94 20.86
CA VAL A 347 -1.71 -12.34 20.43
C VAL A 347 -2.67 -13.45 19.99
N LEU A 348 -2.15 -14.47 19.31
CA LEU A 348 -2.91 -15.66 18.97
C LEU A 348 -2.63 -16.78 19.97
N ASP A 349 -3.58 -17.06 20.86
CA ASP A 349 -3.51 -18.16 21.82
C ASP A 349 -3.92 -19.48 21.16
N ILE A 350 -2.93 -20.36 20.95
CA ILE A 350 -3.11 -21.69 20.38
C ILE A 350 -3.18 -22.80 21.44
N SER A 351 -3.19 -22.46 22.73
CA SER A 351 -3.20 -23.44 23.82
C SER A 351 -4.47 -24.30 23.89
N ASN A 352 -5.52 -23.89 23.18
CA ASN A 352 -6.80 -24.60 23.07
C ASN A 352 -7.18 -24.99 21.63
N ALA A 353 -6.26 -24.90 20.67
CA ALA A 353 -6.50 -25.13 19.24
C ALA A 353 -6.49 -26.60 18.81
#